data_AF-A0A4U9HSC6-F1
#
_entry.id   AF-A0A4U9HSC6-F1
#
_cell.length_a   1.000
_cell.length_b   1.000
_cell.length_c   1.000
_cell.angle_alpha   90.00
_cell.angle_beta   90.00
_cell.angle_gamma   90.00
#
_symmetry.space_group_name_H-M   'P 1'
#
loop_
_entity.id
_entity.type
_entity.pdbx_description
1 polymer ?
#
loop_
_entity_poly.entity_id
_entity_poly.type
_entity_poly.pdbx_seq_one_letter_code
_entity_poly.pdbx_strand_id
1 'polypeptide(L)'
;MLVDEDVDLFDMNDVMWAMTTRYQGDVSTVFIPGVRCHPLDPSSSPAFSPSIRAEGIACKAIFDCTVPYALKAQFQRSAFMEVDVTRFIPGFKP
;
A
#
# COMPACT_ATOMS: atom_id res chain seq x y z
N MET A 1 4.16 1.84 1.81
CA MET A 1 3.55 1.29 0.58
C MET A 1 3.37 2.44 -0.38
N LEU A 2 3.62 2.22 -1.66
CA LEU A 2 3.44 3.20 -2.72
C LEU A 2 2.22 2.80 -3.55
N VAL A 3 1.39 3.76 -3.92
CA VAL A 3 0.21 3.58 -4.78
C VAL A 3 0.14 4.76 -5.76
N ASP A 4 -0.56 4.57 -6.88
CA ASP A 4 -0.82 5.63 -7.86
C ASP A 4 -1.90 6.61 -7.35
N GLU A 5 -2.04 7.72 -8.07
CA GLU A 5 -2.97 8.82 -7.80
C GLU A 5 -4.46 8.46 -7.88
N ASP A 6 -4.80 7.31 -8.47
CA ASP A 6 -6.16 6.82 -8.62
C ASP A 6 -6.60 5.86 -7.48
N VAL A 7 -5.80 5.79 -6.41
CA VAL A 7 -6.07 5.02 -5.19
C VAL A 7 -6.23 5.97 -4.00
N ASP A 8 -7.32 5.84 -3.26
CA ASP A 8 -7.53 6.59 -2.03
C ASP A 8 -6.66 6.03 -0.89
N LEU A 9 -5.67 6.80 -0.43
CA LEU A 9 -4.76 6.45 0.66
C LEU A 9 -5.45 6.36 2.03
N PHE A 10 -6.64 6.94 2.19
CA PHE A 10 -7.40 6.94 3.44
C PHE A 10 -8.42 5.79 3.51
N ASP A 11 -8.73 5.13 2.39
CA ASP A 11 -9.53 3.90 2.35
C ASP A 11 -8.62 2.66 2.32
N MET A 12 -8.58 1.93 3.43
CA MET A 12 -7.80 0.70 3.54
C MET A 12 -8.23 -0.36 2.52
N ASN A 13 -9.51 -0.40 2.11
CA ASN A 13 -9.96 -1.35 1.09
C ASN A 13 -9.35 -1.04 -0.26
N ASP A 14 -9.24 0.25 -0.63
CA ASP A 14 -8.66 0.67 -1.91
C ASP A 14 -7.15 0.46 -1.94
N VAL A 15 -6.49 0.71 -0.81
CA VAL A 15 -5.08 0.39 -0.61
C VAL A 15 -4.81 -1.12 -0.74
N MET A 16 -5.63 -1.96 -0.12
CA MET A 16 -5.50 -3.41 -0.23
C MET A 16 -5.85 -3.93 -1.63
N TRP A 17 -6.76 -3.25 -2.34
CA TRP A 17 -7.04 -3.54 -3.75
C TRP A 17 -5.82 -3.29 -4.64
N ALA A 18 -5.08 -2.20 -4.43
CA ALA A 18 -3.83 -1.93 -5.13
C ALA A 18 -2.79 -3.04 -4.84
N MET A 19 -2.63 -3.45 -3.58
CA MET A 19 -1.75 -4.57 -3.20
C MET A 19 -2.20 -5.93 -3.80
N THR A 20 -3.49 -6.11 -4.07
CA THR A 20 -3.99 -7.37 -4.63
C THR A 20 -3.83 -7.43 -6.14
N THR A 21 -3.99 -6.30 -6.84
CA THR A 21 -4.12 -6.28 -8.31
C THR A 21 -2.94 -5.67 -9.05
N ARG A 22 -2.05 -4.93 -8.37
CA ARG A 22 -0.92 -4.21 -8.98
C ARG A 22 0.44 -4.63 -8.44
N TYR A 23 0.51 -5.70 -7.64
CA TYR A 23 1.71 -6.08 -6.90
C TYR A 23 2.04 -7.57 -7.12
N GLN A 24 3.33 -7.85 -7.27
CA GLN A 24 3.89 -9.21 -7.34
C GLN A 24 4.95 -9.35 -6.24
N GLY A 25 4.79 -10.32 -5.34
CA GLY A 25 5.55 -10.36 -4.08
C GLY A 25 7.07 -10.48 -4.24
N ASP A 26 7.53 -11.14 -5.30
CA ASP A 26 8.94 -11.34 -5.64
C ASP A 26 9.57 -10.19 -6.46
N VAL A 27 8.74 -9.32 -7.05
CA VAL A 27 9.18 -8.18 -7.87
C VAL A 27 9.04 -6.86 -7.13
N SER A 28 7.92 -6.67 -6.45
CA SER A 28 7.45 -5.39 -5.91
C SER A 28 7.80 -5.20 -4.42
N THR A 29 8.61 -6.08 -3.84
CA THR A 29 9.01 -6.02 -2.43
C THR A 29 10.49 -5.75 -2.29
N VAL A 30 10.83 -4.76 -1.46
CA VAL A 30 12.21 -4.53 -1.04
C VAL A 30 12.31 -4.66 0.47
N PHE A 31 13.14 -5.61 0.92
CA PHE A 31 13.49 -5.78 2.33
C PHE A 31 14.81 -5.09 2.64
N ILE A 32 14.83 -4.26 3.67
CA ILE A 32 16.01 -3.56 4.15
C ILE A 32 16.26 -3.96 5.61
N PRO A 33 17.10 -4.98 5.87
CA PRO A 33 17.36 -5.46 7.22
C PRO A 33 18.29 -4.52 8.01
N GLY A 34 18.26 -4.62 9.34
CA GLY A 34 19.24 -3.99 10.22
C GLY A 34 19.05 -2.48 10.43
N VAL A 35 17.86 -1.95 10.15
CA VAL A 35 17.56 -0.52 10.29
C VAL A 35 17.02 -0.25 11.69
N ARG A 36 17.48 0.82 12.32
CA ARG A 36 16.92 1.27 13.61
C ARG A 36 15.48 1.76 13.42
N CYS A 37 14.56 1.22 14.19
CA CYS A 37 13.13 1.51 14.17
C CYS A 37 12.67 2.03 15.53
N HIS A 38 11.49 1.59 16.00
CA HIS A 38 10.89 2.07 17.23
C HIS A 38 11.08 1.05 18.36
N PRO A 39 11.67 1.41 19.52
CA PRO A 39 11.89 0.47 20.63
C PRO A 39 10.63 -0.12 21.28
N LEU A 40 9.44 0.37 20.93
CA LEU A 40 8.15 -0.12 21.45
C LEU A 40 7.53 -1.21 20.58
N ASP A 41 8.06 -1.43 19.38
CA ASP A 41 7.63 -2.55 18.55
C ASP A 41 8.27 -3.85 19.06
N PRO A 42 7.47 -4.79 19.60
CA PRO A 42 8.01 -6.04 20.14
C PRO A 42 8.60 -6.97 19.08
N SER A 43 8.29 -6.76 17.79
CA SER A 43 8.89 -7.53 16.70
C SER A 43 10.30 -7.07 16.33
N SER A 44 10.71 -5.89 16.80
CA SER A 44 12.07 -5.34 16.63
C SER A 44 13.09 -5.95 17.61
N SER A 45 13.04 -7.28 17.80
CA SER A 45 13.87 -8.03 18.77
C SER A 45 14.65 -9.16 18.09
N PRO A 46 15.88 -9.50 18.55
CA PRO A 46 16.62 -10.67 18.10
C PRO A 46 15.85 -12.00 18.24
N ALA A 47 14.84 -12.07 19.13
CA ALA A 47 13.98 -13.24 19.28
C ALA A 47 13.00 -13.42 18.10
N PHE A 48 12.65 -12.36 17.38
CA PHE A 48 11.69 -12.40 16.27
C PHE A 48 12.36 -12.75 14.93
N SER A 49 13.61 -12.30 14.71
CA SER A 49 14.37 -12.60 13.50
C SER A 49 15.87 -12.64 13.77
N PRO A 50 16.61 -13.64 13.22
CA PRO A 50 18.06 -13.73 13.38
C PRO A 50 18.82 -12.58 12.69
N SER A 51 18.18 -11.81 11.80
CA SER A 51 18.80 -10.62 11.19
C SER A 51 18.87 -9.41 12.14
N ILE A 52 18.11 -9.45 13.25
CA ILE A 52 18.02 -8.36 14.23
C ILE A 52 19.14 -8.53 15.26
N ARG A 53 20.05 -7.56 15.34
CA ARG A 53 21.26 -7.64 16.19
C ARG A 53 21.10 -7.04 17.58
N ALA A 54 20.06 -6.22 17.79
CA ALA A 54 19.75 -5.58 19.06
C ALA A 54 18.28 -5.13 19.09
N GLU A 55 17.75 -4.90 20.28
CA GLU A 55 16.39 -4.36 20.49
C GLU A 55 16.20 -3.01 19.78
N GLY A 56 15.03 -2.83 19.17
CA GLY A 56 14.67 -1.63 18.40
C GLY A 56 15.31 -1.58 17.00
N ILE A 57 15.95 -2.66 16.54
CA ILE A 57 16.39 -2.83 15.14
C ILE A 57 15.39 -3.75 14.44
N ALA A 58 15.01 -3.42 13.21
CA ALA A 58 14.09 -4.24 12.42
C ALA A 58 14.48 -4.31 10.94
N CYS A 59 13.78 -5.16 10.21
CA CYS A 59 13.70 -5.09 8.76
C CYS A 59 12.60 -4.09 8.37
N LYS A 60 12.91 -3.15 7.49
CA LYS A 60 11.90 -2.31 6.84
C LYS A 60 11.50 -2.95 5.53
N ALA A 61 10.21 -2.88 5.20
CA ALA A 61 9.67 -3.37 3.94
C ALA A 61 9.10 -2.22 3.12
N ILE A 62 9.43 -2.20 1.84
CA ILE A 62 8.79 -1.34 0.84
C ILE A 62 7.92 -2.25 -0.02
N PHE A 63 6.64 -1.90 -0.12
CA PHE A 63 5.67 -2.51 -1.02
C PHE A 63 5.34 -1.49 -2.10
N ASP A 64 5.77 -1.76 -3.33
CA ASP A 64 5.47 -0.93 -4.50
C ASP A 64 4.23 -1.48 -5.22
N CYS A 65 3.09 -0.85 -4.98
CA CYS A 65 1.82 -1.21 -5.60
C CYS A 65 1.46 -0.22 -6.73
N THR A 66 2.45 0.51 -7.27
CA THR A 66 2.26 1.36 -8.45
C THR A 66 2.27 0.52 -9.73
N VAL A 67 1.53 0.97 -10.74
CA VAL A 67 1.56 0.33 -12.05
C VAL A 67 2.87 0.68 -12.75
N PRO A 68 3.66 -0.30 -13.24
CA PRO A 68 4.84 -0.03 -14.06
C PRO A 68 4.48 0.91 -15.22
N TYR A 69 5.29 1.95 -15.43
CA TYR A 69 4.96 3.06 -16.35
C TYR A 69 4.48 2.58 -17.73
N ALA A 70 5.16 1.59 -18.31
CA ALA A 70 4.83 1.02 -19.62
C ALA A 70 3.45 0.32 -19.69
N LEU A 71 2.90 -0.08 -18.54
CA LEU A 71 1.63 -0.79 -18.43
C LEU A 71 0.47 0.12 -17.99
N LYS A 72 0.69 1.42 -17.71
CA LYS A 72 -0.35 2.32 -17.17
C LYS A 72 -1.65 2.31 -17.98
N ALA A 73 -1.56 2.24 -19.31
CA ALA A 73 -2.74 2.18 -20.18
C ALA A 73 -3.61 0.91 -19.99
N GLN A 74 -3.05 -0.17 -19.43
CA GLN A 74 -3.74 -1.45 -19.25
C GLN A 74 -4.42 -1.58 -17.87
N PHE A 75 -4.10 -0.69 -16.92
CA PHE A 75 -4.56 -0.76 -15.52
C PHE A 75 -5.48 0.41 -15.15
N GLN A 76 -6.18 0.97 -16.14
CA GLN A 76 -7.20 1.98 -15.91
C GLN A 76 -8.38 1.35 -15.16
N ARG A 77 -8.82 1.97 -14.06
CA ARG A 77 -10.04 1.58 -13.36
C ARG A 77 -11.25 1.78 -14.27
N SER A 78 -12.32 1.04 -14.01
CA SER A 78 -13.59 1.21 -14.74
C SER A 78 -14.09 2.65 -14.63
N ALA A 79 -14.14 3.35 -15.76
CA ALA A 79 -14.61 4.73 -15.82
C ALA A 79 -16.14 4.76 -15.84
N PHE A 80 -16.74 5.12 -14.71
CA PHE A 80 -18.17 5.36 -14.61
C PHE A 80 -18.51 6.75 -15.13
N MET A 81 -19.73 6.92 -15.65
CA MET A 81 -20.22 8.24 -16.08
C MET A 81 -20.42 9.13 -14.86
N GLU A 82 -19.84 10.33 -14.88
CA GLU A 82 -20.10 11.36 -13.88
C GLU A 82 -21.56 11.81 -13.96
N VAL A 83 -22.26 11.75 -12.82
CA VAL A 83 -23.68 12.10 -12.72
C VAL A 83 -23.94 12.94 -11.47
N ASP A 84 -24.92 13.83 -11.58
CA ASP A 84 -25.46 14.51 -10.40
C ASP A 84 -26.29 13.51 -9.58
N VAL A 85 -25.68 13.00 -8.52
CA VAL A 85 -26.29 12.04 -7.59
C VAL A 85 -27.51 12.62 -6.87
N THR A 86 -27.59 13.94 -6.70
CA THR A 86 -28.70 14.59 -5.96
C THR A 86 -30.03 14.50 -6.71
N ARG A 87 -29.99 14.30 -8.03
CA ARG A 87 -31.16 13.98 -8.85
C ARG A 87 -31.84 12.67 -8.43
N PHE A 88 -31.06 11.70 -7.95
CA PHE A 88 -31.54 10.36 -7.59
C PHE A 88 -31.70 10.18 -6.08
N ILE A 89 -30.88 10.88 -5.28
CA ILE A 89 -30.87 10.81 -3.81
C ILE A 89 -30.99 12.24 -3.25
N PRO A 90 -32.22 12.77 -3.09
CA PRO A 90 -32.42 14.11 -2.54
C PRO A 90 -31.84 14.24 -1.13
N GLY A 91 -30.99 15.27 -0.93
CA GLY A 91 -30.35 15.56 0.37
C GLY A 91 -29.03 14.84 0.63
N PHE A 92 -28.49 14.11 -0.34
CA PHE A 92 -27.15 13.51 -0.23
C PHE A 92 -26.07 14.59 -0.03
N LYS A 93 -25.15 14.35 0.92
CA LYS A 93 -23.96 15.15 1.15
C LYS A 93 -22.75 14.22 1.07
N PRO A 94 -21.81 14.45 0.13
CA PRO A 94 -20.62 13.61 -0.03
C PRO A 94 -19.67 13.74 1.16
#